data_AF-A0A976D153-F1
#
_entry.id   AF-A0A976D153-F1
#
_cell.length_a   1.000
_cell.length_b   1.000
_cell.length_c   1.000
_cell.angle_alpha   90.00
_cell.angle_beta   90.00
_cell.angle_gamma   90.00
#
_symmetry.space_group_name_H-M   'P 1'
#
loop_
_entity.id
_entity.type
_entity.pdbx_description
1 polymer ?
#
loop_
_entity_poly.entity_id
_entity_poly.type
_entity_poly.pdbx_seq_one_letter_code
_entity_poly.pdbx_strand_id
1 'polypeptide(L)'
;MKNNMKSYVLPAITALGMLSITACTKLEPKLQDPNSIAPTTTGGAPTPPTISTVYEQLNQLVGQENYQAMQEHSTDELMGPTRGTDWDDFGTWRRLHLHTWGPDHNQINNLWNGLNGALFQTT
;
A
#
# COMPACT_ATOMS: atom_id res chain seq x y z
N MET A 1 57.89 -1.32 -12.87
CA MET A 1 56.74 -0.83 -12.07
C MET A 1 55.55 -0.38 -12.93
N LYS A 2 55.74 0.31 -14.08
CA LYS A 2 54.66 0.84 -14.94
C LYS A 2 53.71 -0.23 -15.55
N ASN A 3 54.20 -1.45 -15.80
CA ASN A 3 53.39 -2.54 -16.37
C ASN A 3 52.51 -3.26 -15.35
N ASN A 4 52.93 -3.28 -14.08
CA ASN A 4 52.18 -3.94 -13.01
C ASN A 4 50.95 -3.12 -12.62
N MET A 5 51.05 -1.79 -12.62
CA MET A 5 49.90 -0.91 -12.36
C MET A 5 48.82 -1.02 -13.45
N LYS A 6 49.22 -1.17 -14.73
CA LYS A 6 48.27 -1.43 -15.83
C LYS A 6 47.57 -2.79 -15.69
N SER A 7 48.26 -3.80 -15.17
CA SER A 7 47.71 -5.16 -14.97
C SER A 7 46.59 -5.22 -13.93
N TYR A 8 46.53 -4.30 -12.97
CA TYR A 8 45.49 -4.26 -11.94
C TYR A 8 44.44 -3.17 -12.17
N VAL A 9 44.84 -2.03 -12.75
CA VAL A 9 43.94 -0.91 -13.03
C VAL A 9 43.03 -1.18 -14.23
N LEU A 10 43.54 -1.84 -15.27
CA LEU A 10 42.76 -2.17 -16.47
C LEU A 10 41.58 -3.12 -16.15
N PRO A 11 41.76 -4.27 -15.46
CA PRO A 11 40.62 -5.12 -15.11
C PRO A 11 39.65 -4.47 -14.12
N ALA A 12 40.12 -3.60 -13.22
CA ALA A 12 39.25 -2.86 -12.30
C ALA A 12 38.33 -1.86 -13.02
N ILE A 13 38.84 -1.16 -14.05
CA ILE A 13 38.03 -0.25 -14.88
C ILE A 13 37.04 -1.05 -15.73
N THR A 14 37.46 -2.20 -16.29
CA THR A 14 36.55 -3.07 -17.05
C THR A 14 35.44 -3.64 -16.17
N ALA A 15 35.75 -4.03 -14.94
CA ALA A 15 34.76 -4.49 -13.96
C ALA A 15 33.77 -3.37 -13.60
N LEU A 16 34.25 -2.14 -13.35
CA LEU A 16 33.39 -1.00 -13.04
C LEU A 16 32.48 -0.59 -14.22
N GLY A 17 32.98 -0.73 -15.46
CA GLY A 17 32.19 -0.50 -16.68
C GLY A 17 31.11 -1.55 -16.96
N MET A 18 31.28 -2.79 -16.45
CA MET A 18 30.26 -3.83 -16.55
C MET A 18 29.11 -3.64 -15.56
N LEU A 19 29.30 -2.93 -14.43
CA LEU A 19 28.22 -2.64 -13.49
C LEU A 19 27.29 -1.49 -13.95
N SER A 20 27.76 -0.61 -14.84
CA SER A 20 26.97 0.55 -15.30
C SER A 20 26.01 0.24 -16.45
N ILE A 21 26.17 -0.87 -17.16
CA ILE A 21 25.24 -1.32 -18.22
C ILE A 21 23.93 -1.90 -17.69
N THR A 22 23.85 -2.29 -16.42
CA THR A 22 22.61 -2.81 -15.79
C THR A 22 21.77 -1.73 -15.12
N ALA A 23 22.24 -0.49 -15.05
CA ALA A 23 21.55 0.60 -14.36
C ALA A 23 20.46 1.31 -15.18
N CYS A 24 20.40 1.07 -16.49
CA CYS A 24 19.46 1.74 -17.42
C CYS A 24 18.38 0.80 -17.97
N THR A 25 17.82 -0.08 -17.15
CA THR A 25 16.58 -0.78 -17.55
C THR A 25 15.42 0.20 -17.52
N LYS A 26 14.77 0.44 -18.66
CA LYS A 26 13.46 1.11 -18.66
C LYS A 26 12.49 0.23 -17.87
N LEU A 27 12.03 0.76 -16.75
CA LEU A 27 10.96 0.18 -15.98
C LEU A 27 9.65 0.59 -16.69
N GLU A 28 9.21 -0.17 -17.67
CA GLU A 28 7.81 -0.14 -18.11
C GLU A 28 7.01 -1.03 -17.14
N PRO A 29 6.32 -0.47 -16.13
CA PRO A 29 5.44 -1.27 -15.31
C PRO A 29 4.34 -1.82 -16.21
N LYS A 30 4.22 -3.15 -16.29
CA LYS A 30 2.95 -3.75 -16.72
C LYS A 30 1.95 -3.43 -15.62
N LEU A 31 1.26 -2.30 -15.79
CA LEU A 31 0.05 -2.03 -15.04
C LEU A 31 -0.89 -3.17 -15.42
N GLN A 32 -1.00 -4.14 -14.52
CA GLN A 32 -2.20 -4.95 -14.52
C GLN A 32 -3.30 -3.93 -14.29
N ASP A 33 -4.23 -3.80 -15.23
CA ASP A 33 -5.44 -3.03 -15.00
C ASP A 33 -5.95 -3.42 -13.59
N PRO A 34 -6.49 -2.47 -12.80
CA PRO A 34 -7.18 -2.88 -11.58
C PRO A 34 -8.05 -4.04 -12.00
N ASN A 35 -7.93 -5.18 -11.30
CA ASN A 35 -8.75 -6.35 -11.60
C ASN A 35 -10.20 -5.89 -11.44
N SER A 36 -10.76 -5.30 -12.50
CA SER A 36 -12.15 -5.28 -12.74
C SER A 36 -12.37 -6.76 -12.96
N ILE A 37 -12.75 -7.43 -11.89
CA ILE A 37 -13.63 -8.57 -12.03
C ILE A 37 -14.88 -7.93 -12.63
N ALA A 38 -14.84 -7.60 -13.93
CA ALA A 38 -16.03 -7.38 -14.69
C ALA A 38 -16.80 -8.66 -14.42
N PRO A 39 -17.95 -8.61 -13.72
CA PRO A 39 -18.72 -9.81 -13.54
C PRO A 39 -18.90 -10.37 -14.93
N THR A 40 -18.63 -11.66 -15.13
CA THR A 40 -18.97 -12.35 -16.38
C THR A 40 -20.49 -12.27 -16.49
N THR A 41 -20.99 -11.16 -17.02
CA THR A 41 -22.40 -10.94 -17.17
C THR A 41 -22.81 -11.70 -18.40
N THR A 42 -23.39 -12.87 -18.17
CA THR A 42 -24.19 -13.58 -19.15
C THR A 42 -25.48 -12.79 -19.53
N GLY A 43 -25.61 -11.52 -19.10
CA GLY A 43 -26.81 -10.70 -19.18
C GLY A 43 -26.58 -9.18 -19.31
N GLY A 44 -25.52 -8.74 -20.00
CA GLY A 44 -25.32 -7.31 -20.32
C GLY A 44 -24.47 -6.54 -19.30
N ALA A 45 -23.94 -5.38 -19.69
CA ALA A 45 -23.08 -4.56 -18.84
C ALA A 45 -23.82 -4.15 -17.56
N PRO A 46 -23.18 -4.20 -16.37
CA PRO A 46 -23.76 -3.66 -15.15
C PRO A 46 -24.11 -2.18 -15.36
N THR A 47 -25.20 -1.73 -14.76
CA THR A 47 -25.58 -0.30 -14.79
C THR A 47 -24.42 0.51 -14.20
N PRO A 48 -23.92 1.54 -14.91
CA PRO A 48 -22.85 2.36 -14.38
C PRO A 48 -23.28 2.96 -13.04
N PRO A 49 -22.37 3.01 -12.06
CA PRO A 49 -22.67 3.56 -10.76
C PRO A 49 -23.12 5.01 -10.89
N THR A 50 -24.10 5.39 -10.08
CA THR A 50 -24.47 6.82 -9.99
C THR A 50 -23.32 7.58 -9.33
N ILE A 51 -23.21 8.87 -9.64
CA ILE A 51 -22.24 9.73 -8.94
C ILE A 51 -22.49 9.69 -7.42
N SER A 52 -23.74 9.62 -6.97
CA SER A 52 -24.08 9.48 -5.53
C SER A 52 -23.42 8.28 -4.89
N THR A 53 -23.55 7.10 -5.51
CA THR A 53 -22.98 5.86 -4.97
C THR A 53 -21.45 5.88 -4.90
N VAL A 54 -20.79 6.62 -5.80
CA VAL A 54 -19.33 6.84 -5.73
C VAL A 54 -18.97 7.77 -4.57
N TYR A 55 -19.71 8.88 -4.37
CA TYR A 55 -19.47 9.80 -3.26
C TYR A 55 -19.78 9.16 -1.90
N GLU A 56 -20.76 8.27 -1.81
CA GLU A 56 -21.08 7.53 -0.60
C GLU A 56 -19.90 6.68 -0.09
N GLN A 57 -19.01 6.23 -0.98
CA GLN A 57 -17.79 5.52 -0.59
C GLN A 57 -16.83 6.38 0.23
N LEU A 58 -16.90 7.71 0.15
CA LEU A 58 -16.04 8.61 0.93
C LEU A 58 -16.39 8.61 2.43
N ASN A 59 -17.54 8.07 2.83
CA ASN A 59 -17.91 7.98 4.25
C ASN A 59 -16.93 7.13 5.08
N GLN A 60 -16.16 6.23 4.44
CA GLN A 60 -15.11 5.47 5.11
C GLN A 60 -13.83 6.27 5.40
N LEU A 61 -13.75 7.54 5.00
CA LEU A 61 -12.54 8.33 5.25
C LEU A 61 -12.45 8.87 6.69
N VAL A 62 -13.60 8.99 7.36
CA VAL A 62 -13.72 9.66 8.65
C VAL A 62 -14.31 8.68 9.66
N GLY A 63 -13.83 8.72 10.90
CA GLY A 63 -14.35 7.87 11.96
C GLY A 63 -13.30 7.44 12.98
N GLN A 64 -13.79 6.80 14.05
CA GLN A 64 -12.96 6.14 15.06
C GLN A 64 -12.23 4.90 14.52
N GLU A 65 -12.73 4.36 13.41
CA GLU A 65 -12.11 3.34 12.57
C GLU A 65 -11.98 3.88 11.13
N ASN A 66 -11.28 3.15 10.25
CA ASN A 66 -10.98 3.51 8.85
C ASN A 66 -9.82 4.50 8.65
N TYR A 67 -9.86 5.31 7.56
CA TYR A 67 -8.71 6.07 7.07
C TYR A 67 -8.17 7.04 8.12
N GLN A 68 -9.04 7.86 8.72
CA GLN A 68 -8.66 8.75 9.81
C GLN A 68 -7.97 7.99 10.94
N ALA A 69 -8.52 6.84 11.38
CA ALA A 69 -7.92 6.06 12.44
C ALA A 69 -6.48 5.60 12.10
N MET A 70 -6.19 5.23 10.85
CA MET A 70 -4.83 4.84 10.45
C MET A 70 -3.87 6.03 10.43
N GLN A 71 -4.37 7.20 10.04
CA GLN A 71 -3.58 8.44 10.01
C GLN A 71 -3.32 9.02 11.40
N GLU A 72 -4.21 8.78 12.36
CA GLU A 72 -4.19 9.42 13.68
C GLU A 72 -3.66 8.49 14.78
N HIS A 73 -4.11 7.22 14.86
CA HIS A 73 -3.64 6.30 15.91
C HIS A 73 -2.17 5.91 15.78
N SER A 74 -1.58 6.08 14.58
CA SER A 74 -0.16 5.83 14.34
C SER A 74 0.72 7.05 14.62
N THR A 75 0.13 8.20 14.98
CA THR A 75 0.85 9.44 15.31
C THR A 75 0.76 9.74 16.81
N ASP A 76 1.34 10.86 17.22
CA ASP A 76 1.23 11.41 18.57
C ASP A 76 -0.03 12.27 18.78
N GLU A 77 -0.85 12.48 17.74
CA GLU A 77 -2.04 13.33 17.78
C GLU A 77 -3.24 12.61 18.42
N LEU A 78 -3.32 11.28 18.29
CA LEU A 78 -4.41 10.48 18.84
C LEU A 78 -3.91 9.15 19.42
N MET A 79 -4.44 8.79 20.59
CA MET A 79 -4.16 7.50 21.23
C MET A 79 -5.47 6.85 21.65
N GLY A 80 -5.60 5.54 21.38
CA GLY A 80 -6.72 4.74 21.88
C GLY A 80 -6.50 4.39 23.35
N PRO A 81 -7.29 4.93 24.29
CA PRO A 81 -7.10 4.63 25.70
C PRO A 81 -7.69 3.26 26.04
N THR A 82 -7.09 2.57 27.01
CA THR A 82 -7.67 1.36 27.60
C THR A 82 -8.36 1.70 28.92
N ARG A 83 -9.61 1.27 29.09
CA ARG A 83 -10.38 1.51 30.33
C ARG A 83 -10.79 0.19 30.97
N GLY A 84 -9.93 -0.34 31.84
CA GLY A 84 -10.15 -1.66 32.45
C GLY A 84 -10.12 -2.75 31.38
N THR A 85 -11.19 -3.54 31.28
CA THR A 85 -11.36 -4.56 30.21
C THR A 85 -11.94 -3.97 28.93
N ASP A 86 -12.39 -2.71 28.95
CA ASP A 86 -13.02 -2.03 27.82
C ASP A 86 -11.93 -1.35 26.95
N TRP A 87 -12.13 -1.37 25.64
CA TRP A 87 -11.30 -0.69 24.62
C TRP A 87 -9.85 -1.15 24.43
N ASP A 88 -9.41 -2.24 25.08
CA ASP A 88 -8.09 -2.79 24.74
C ASP A 88 -8.09 -3.40 23.34
N ASP A 89 -9.19 -4.02 22.91
CA ASP A 89 -9.36 -4.69 21.61
C ASP A 89 -8.17 -5.61 21.27
N PHE A 90 -7.69 -6.37 22.25
CA PHE A 90 -6.46 -7.19 22.15
C PHE A 90 -5.24 -6.36 21.68
N GLY A 91 -5.11 -5.16 22.24
CA GLY A 91 -4.11 -4.17 21.88
C GLY A 91 -4.16 -3.66 20.45
N THR A 92 -5.31 -3.66 19.75
CA THR A 92 -5.40 -3.20 18.35
C THR A 92 -4.87 -1.78 18.18
N TRP A 93 -5.39 -0.83 18.97
CA TRP A 93 -4.97 0.57 18.90
C TRP A 93 -3.54 0.79 19.42
N ARG A 94 -3.14 0.01 20.44
CA ARG A 94 -1.77 0.02 20.96
C ARG A 94 -0.76 -0.48 19.92
N ARG A 95 -1.10 -1.52 19.15
CA ARG A 95 -0.24 -2.05 18.09
C ARG A 95 -0.03 -1.02 16.98
N LEU A 96 -1.08 -0.28 16.62
CA LEU A 96 -1.00 0.89 15.72
C LEU A 96 -0.08 1.97 16.30
N HIS A 97 -0.31 2.44 17.52
CA HIS A 97 0.51 3.52 18.09
C HIS A 97 1.99 3.12 18.28
N LEU A 98 2.26 1.85 18.60
CA LEU A 98 3.62 1.35 18.81
C LEU A 98 4.30 0.84 17.53
N HIS A 99 3.66 0.92 16.36
CA HIS A 99 4.19 0.37 15.12
C HIS A 99 4.59 -1.10 15.17
N THR A 100 3.77 -1.92 15.86
CA THR A 100 4.02 -3.36 16.07
C THR A 100 2.99 -4.25 15.37
N TRP A 101 2.23 -3.70 14.43
CA TRP A 101 1.20 -4.44 13.71
C TRP A 101 1.79 -5.43 12.69
N GLY A 102 1.14 -6.59 12.57
CA GLY A 102 1.43 -7.59 11.53
C GLY A 102 0.57 -7.40 10.27
N PRO A 103 0.80 -8.21 9.23
CA PRO A 103 0.00 -8.19 8.00
C PRO A 103 -1.47 -8.60 8.21
N ASP A 104 -1.78 -9.24 9.34
CA ASP A 104 -3.10 -9.69 9.74
C ASP A 104 -3.89 -8.65 10.57
N HIS A 105 -3.37 -7.43 10.73
CA HIS A 105 -4.03 -6.40 11.53
C HIS A 105 -5.42 -6.03 10.97
N ASN A 106 -6.46 -6.31 11.76
CA ASN A 106 -7.87 -6.18 11.37
C ASN A 106 -8.21 -4.79 10.80
N GLN A 107 -7.82 -3.70 11.48
CA GLN A 107 -8.15 -2.35 11.03
C GLN A 107 -7.50 -1.97 9.70
N ILE A 108 -6.27 -2.46 9.47
CA ILE A 108 -5.55 -2.21 8.22
C ILE A 108 -6.22 -2.99 7.08
N ASN A 109 -6.54 -4.26 7.32
CA ASN A 109 -7.21 -5.11 6.33
C ASN A 109 -8.62 -4.59 5.98
N ASN A 110 -9.38 -4.13 6.97
CA ASN A 110 -10.71 -3.55 6.74
C ASN A 110 -10.61 -2.30 5.86
N LEU A 111 -9.71 -1.36 6.19
CA LEU A 111 -9.51 -0.16 5.39
C LEU A 111 -9.03 -0.49 3.97
N TRP A 112 -8.05 -1.39 3.84
CA TRP A 112 -7.54 -1.81 2.53
C TRP A 112 -8.66 -2.35 1.64
N ASN A 113 -9.49 -3.25 2.17
CA ASN A 113 -10.60 -3.83 1.43
C ASN A 113 -11.67 -2.77 1.09
N GLY A 114 -11.98 -1.87 2.02
CA GLY A 114 -12.93 -0.79 1.81
C GLY A 114 -12.50 0.16 0.68
N LEU A 115 -11.24 0.63 0.71
CA LEU A 115 -10.72 1.55 -0.32
C LEU A 115 -10.62 0.88 -1.69
N ASN A 116 -10.20 -0.39 -1.76
CA ASN A 116 -10.19 -1.14 -3.02
C ASN A 116 -11.60 -1.42 -3.54
N GLY A 117 -12.55 -1.70 -2.64
CA GLY A 117 -13.97 -1.85 -2.99
C GLY A 117 -14.55 -0.55 -3.55
N ALA A 118 -14.19 0.59 -2.97
CA ALA A 118 -14.58 1.91 -3.47
C ALA A 118 -14.03 2.19 -4.86
N LEU A 119 -12.74 1.92 -5.09
CA LEU A 119 -12.10 2.06 -6.40
C LEU A 119 -12.77 1.16 -7.46
N PHE A 120 -13.14 -0.06 -7.08
CA PHE A 120 -13.87 -0.96 -7.98
C PHE A 120 -15.23 -0.38 -8.38
N GLN A 121 -15.92 0.31 -7.47
CA GLN A 121 -17.19 0.99 -7.79
C GLN A 121 -17.04 2.24 -8.65
N THR A 122 -15.83 2.74 -8.93
CA THR A 122 -15.64 3.88 -9.84
C THR A 122 -15.35 3.48 -11.27
N THR A 123 -15.13 2.18 -11.53
CA THR A 123 -14.71 1.63 -12.83
C THR A 123 -15.88 0.97 -13.54
#